data_AF-T0Y045-F1
#
_entry.id   AF-T0Y045-F1
#
_cell.length_a   1.000
_cell.length_b   1.000
_cell.length_c   1.000
_cell.angle_alpha   90.00
_cell.angle_beta   90.00
_cell.angle_gamma   90.00
#
_symmetry.space_group_name_H-M   'P 1'
#
loop_
_entity.id
_entity.type
_entity.pdbx_description
1 polymer ?
#
loop_
_entity_poly.entity_id
_entity_poly.type
_entity_poly.pdbx_seq_one_letter_code
_entity_poly.pdbx_strand_id
1 'polypeptide(L)'
;MVCGRKGTPLPPCHDTVCCILSFWKENARGSGGRRLPKINMHVNIRHMDYTIVYYSKTVQNCLWSWPNGIRASLIRILERMVSEGPDLGLPYTRSMGQGLFEIRARGPEGIGRIFFCTLIDRQIVLLHGFIKKSEKTPERELTIARKRSKEVRHG
;
A
#
# COMPACT_ATOMS: atom_id res chain seq x y z
N MET A 1 -18.54 -15.07 36.28
CA MET A 1 -17.61 -16.15 36.72
C MET A 1 -17.22 -16.94 35.47
N VAL A 2 -15.98 -17.16 35.03
CA VAL A 2 -14.59 -16.79 35.38
C VAL A 2 -13.85 -16.84 34.03
N CYS A 3 -13.34 -15.71 33.52
CA CYS A 3 -11.92 -15.35 33.36
C CYS A 3 -10.95 -16.47 32.89
N GLY A 4 -10.22 -16.22 31.78
CA GLY A 4 -8.81 -16.65 31.68
C GLY A 4 -8.30 -17.19 30.34
N ARG A 5 -7.74 -16.31 29.48
CA ARG A 5 -6.36 -16.44 29.00
C ARG A 5 -5.82 -15.05 28.63
N LYS A 6 -4.68 -14.73 29.22
CA LYS A 6 -4.01 -13.42 29.21
C LYS A 6 -3.49 -13.10 27.81
N GLY A 7 -3.88 -11.96 27.26
CA GLY A 7 -3.23 -11.29 26.14
C GLY A 7 -2.88 -9.87 26.59
N THR A 8 -1.61 -9.52 26.47
CA THR A 8 -1.00 -8.27 26.97
C THR A 8 -1.71 -7.00 26.48
N PRO A 9 -1.66 -5.89 27.23
CA PRO A 9 -2.19 -4.61 26.77
C PRO A 9 -1.45 -4.17 25.50
N LEU A 10 -2.21 -3.87 24.44
CA LEU A 10 -1.69 -3.16 23.28
C LEU A 10 -1.26 -1.75 23.72
N PRO A 11 -0.04 -1.29 23.36
CA PRO A 11 0.38 0.06 23.68
C PRO A 11 -0.48 1.09 22.92
N PRO A 12 -0.63 2.32 23.44
CA PRO A 12 -1.23 3.41 22.69
C PRO A 12 -0.31 3.76 21.52
N CYS A 13 -0.67 3.30 20.33
CA CYS A 13 0.06 3.57 19.10
C CYS A 13 -0.11 5.04 18.68
N HIS A 14 0.79 5.89 19.15
CA HIS A 14 1.12 7.15 18.51
C HIS A 14 2.06 6.83 17.33
N ASP A 15 1.59 7.05 16.10
CA ASP A 15 2.34 7.05 14.83
C ASP A 15 3.34 5.92 14.55
N THR A 16 2.82 4.76 14.18
CA THR A 16 3.64 3.59 13.77
C THR A 16 4.20 3.69 12.34
N VAL A 17 3.81 4.70 11.55
CA VAL A 17 4.35 4.91 10.19
C VAL A 17 5.83 5.34 10.24
N CYS A 18 6.28 5.99 11.32
CA CYS A 18 7.69 6.35 11.50
C CYS A 18 8.62 5.18 11.89
N CYS A 19 8.11 4.11 12.51
CA CYS A 19 8.95 3.01 12.99
C CYS A 19 9.46 2.09 11.86
N ILE A 20 8.65 1.84 10.82
CA ILE A 20 9.06 0.96 9.72
C ILE A 20 10.19 1.58 8.88
N LEU A 21 10.16 2.90 8.69
CA LEU A 21 11.21 3.65 7.98
C LEU A 21 12.55 3.67 8.76
N SER A 22 12.49 3.58 10.09
CA SER A 22 13.69 3.61 10.94
C SER A 22 14.39 2.24 11.01
N PHE A 23 13.63 1.14 11.05
CA PHE A 23 14.17 -0.22 11.20
C PHE A 23 14.92 -0.73 9.95
N TRP A 24 14.58 -0.24 8.76
CA TRP A 24 15.24 -0.66 7.51
C TRP A 24 16.60 0.02 7.29
N LYS A 25 16.85 1.16 7.94
CA LYS A 25 18.08 1.96 7.75
C LYS A 25 19.31 1.35 8.44
N GLU A 26 19.12 0.43 9.38
CA GLU A 26 20.20 -0.09 10.24
C GLU A 26 20.79 -1.46 9.84
N ASN A 27 20.14 -2.23 8.95
CA ASN A 27 20.54 -3.64 8.71
C ASN A 27 21.07 -3.97 7.30
N ALA A 28 21.40 -2.98 6.47
CA ALA A 28 22.02 -3.23 5.17
C ALA A 28 23.55 -3.34 5.27
N ARG A 29 24.08 -4.42 5.87
CA ARG A 29 25.51 -4.75 5.79
C ARG A 29 25.75 -6.21 5.39
N GLY A 30 26.16 -6.36 4.13
CA GLY A 30 27.07 -7.38 3.61
C GLY A 30 26.45 -8.72 3.19
N SER A 31 27.02 -9.50 2.26
CA SER A 31 27.93 -9.25 1.13
C SER A 31 28.12 -10.62 0.47
N GLY A 32 27.95 -10.72 -0.86
CA GLY A 32 28.17 -11.95 -1.61
C GLY A 32 28.47 -11.61 -3.07
N GLY A 33 29.74 -11.37 -3.36
CA GLY A 33 30.22 -10.80 -4.60
C GLY A 33 30.12 -11.75 -5.81
N ARG A 34 29.62 -11.21 -6.93
CA ARG A 34 30.00 -11.64 -8.27
C ARG A 34 30.48 -10.41 -9.04
N ARG A 35 31.69 -10.52 -9.59
CA ARG A 35 32.39 -9.46 -10.34
C ARG A 35 31.63 -9.18 -11.64
N LEU A 36 30.86 -8.11 -11.66
CA LEU A 36 30.22 -7.59 -12.88
C LEU A 36 31.26 -6.80 -13.70
N PRO A 37 31.22 -6.88 -15.04
CA PRO A 37 32.07 -6.06 -15.90
C PRO A 37 31.78 -4.57 -15.65
N LYS A 38 32.84 -3.74 -15.62
CA LYS A 38 32.76 -2.29 -15.41
C LYS A 38 32.13 -1.63 -16.63
N ILE A 39 30.81 -1.63 -16.68
CA ILE A 39 30.04 -0.71 -17.49
C ILE A 39 29.93 0.56 -16.66
N ASN A 40 30.53 1.67 -17.11
CA ASN A 40 30.30 2.99 -16.51
C ASN A 40 28.87 3.44 -16.85
N MET A 41 27.89 2.81 -16.20
CA MET A 41 26.49 3.18 -16.26
C MET A 41 26.22 4.03 -15.01
N HIS A 42 26.50 5.32 -15.12
CA HIS A 42 25.96 6.27 -14.14
C HIS A 42 24.44 6.29 -14.34
N VAL A 43 23.73 5.37 -13.69
CA VAL A 43 22.28 5.47 -13.57
C VAL A 43 22.04 6.58 -12.56
N ASN A 44 21.63 7.76 -13.05
CA ASN A 44 21.06 8.80 -12.20
C ASN A 44 19.72 8.27 -11.64
N ILE A 45 19.77 7.45 -10.59
CA ILE A 45 18.60 6.99 -9.86
C ILE A 45 18.10 8.20 -9.05
N ARG A 46 17.26 9.03 -9.67
CA ARG A 46 16.42 9.96 -8.90
C ARG A 46 15.42 9.10 -8.12
N HIS A 47 15.69 8.81 -6.86
CA HIS A 47 14.69 8.23 -5.96
C HIS A 47 13.50 9.19 -5.92
N MET A 48 12.38 8.76 -6.49
CA MET A 48 11.13 9.51 -6.46
C MET A 48 10.39 9.05 -5.22
N ASP A 49 10.58 9.69 -4.07
CA ASP A 49 9.91 9.28 -2.84
C ASP A 49 8.44 9.72 -2.88
N TYR A 50 7.52 8.78 -3.14
CA TYR A 50 6.08 9.02 -2.97
C TYR A 50 5.66 8.77 -1.52
N THR A 51 4.67 9.53 -1.03
CA THR A 51 4.12 9.32 0.32
C THR A 51 2.79 8.59 0.26
N ILE A 52 2.62 7.52 1.04
CA ILE A 52 1.35 6.80 1.16
C ILE A 52 0.51 7.43 2.27
N VAL A 53 -0.71 7.85 1.94
CA VAL A 53 -1.67 8.44 2.87
C VAL A 53 -2.95 7.61 2.87
N TYR A 54 -3.56 7.42 4.03
CA TYR A 54 -4.88 6.78 4.13
C TYR A 54 -5.96 7.86 4.18
N TYR A 55 -7.05 7.68 3.43
CA TYR A 55 -8.19 8.61 3.46
C TYR A 55 -8.77 8.77 4.87
N SER A 56 -8.82 7.68 5.64
CA SER A 56 -9.27 7.73 7.03
C SER A 56 -8.70 6.58 7.86
N LYS A 57 -8.72 6.74 9.20
CA LYS A 57 -8.31 5.70 10.15
C LYS A 57 -9.10 4.40 10.00
N THR A 58 -10.37 4.49 9.59
CA THR A 58 -11.20 3.31 9.28
C THR A 58 -10.67 2.53 8.09
N VAL A 59 -10.23 3.22 7.04
CA VAL A 59 -9.63 2.58 5.85
C VAL A 59 -8.31 1.91 6.23
N GLN A 60 -7.48 2.59 7.01
CA GLN A 60 -6.25 2.02 7.55
C GLN A 60 -6.55 0.73 8.33
N ASN A 61 -7.42 0.78 9.34
CA ASN A 61 -7.77 -0.38 10.16
C ASN A 61 -8.33 -1.55 9.34
N CYS A 62 -9.14 -1.26 8.31
CA CYS A 62 -9.65 -2.26 7.39
C CYS A 62 -8.54 -2.99 6.63
N LEU A 63 -7.56 -2.25 6.09
CA LEU A 63 -6.42 -2.86 5.38
C LEU A 63 -5.51 -3.65 6.33
N TRP A 64 -5.34 -3.18 7.57
CA TRP A 64 -4.54 -3.88 8.58
C TRP A 64 -5.22 -5.13 9.12
N SER A 65 -6.55 -5.23 9.07
CA SER A 65 -7.30 -6.43 9.49
C SER A 65 -7.32 -7.54 8.43
N TRP A 66 -6.74 -7.31 7.25
CA TRP A 66 -6.65 -8.33 6.21
C TRP A 66 -5.77 -9.52 6.61
N PRO A 67 -6.04 -10.72 6.04
CA PRO A 67 -5.19 -11.88 6.19
C PRO A 67 -3.74 -11.58 5.82
N ASN A 68 -2.82 -12.26 6.51
CA ASN A 68 -1.39 -12.00 6.40
C ASN A 68 -0.87 -12.09 4.96
N GLY A 69 -1.35 -13.05 4.16
CA GLY A 69 -0.89 -13.23 2.79
C GLY A 69 -1.25 -12.05 1.89
N ILE A 70 -2.50 -11.58 1.94
CA ILE A 70 -2.95 -10.40 1.18
C ILE A 70 -2.24 -9.14 1.68
N ARG A 71 -2.10 -8.98 3.00
CA ARG A 71 -1.44 -7.82 3.60
C ARG A 71 0.05 -7.74 3.24
N ALA A 72 0.76 -8.87 3.23
CA ALA A 72 2.15 -8.91 2.78
C ALA A 72 2.28 -8.54 1.31
N SER A 73 1.38 -9.03 0.45
CA SER A 73 1.35 -8.61 -0.96
C SER A 73 1.08 -7.11 -1.11
N LEU A 74 0.18 -6.55 -0.30
CA LEU A 74 -0.09 -5.11 -0.30
C LEU A 74 1.16 -4.31 0.06
N ILE A 75 1.81 -4.64 1.17
CA ILE A 75 3.00 -3.91 1.65
C ILE A 75 4.08 -3.88 0.56
N ARG A 76 4.37 -5.03 -0.06
CA ARG A 76 5.34 -5.11 -1.16
C ARG A 76 4.99 -4.22 -2.35
N ILE A 77 3.70 -4.10 -2.67
CA ILE A 77 3.24 -3.22 -3.75
C ILE A 77 3.42 -1.75 -3.34
N LEU A 78 3.05 -1.38 -2.11
CA LEU A 78 3.20 0.00 -1.62
C LEU A 78 4.66 0.43 -1.56
N GLU A 79 5.57 -0.41 -1.07
CA GLU A 79 7.02 -0.14 -1.08
C GLU A 79 7.52 0.16 -2.49
N ARG A 80 7.06 -0.63 -3.46
CA ARG A 80 7.40 -0.43 -4.87
C ARG A 80 6.80 0.87 -5.41
N MET A 81 5.56 1.20 -5.05
CA MET A 81 4.93 2.46 -5.44
C MET A 81 5.65 3.68 -4.86
N VAL A 82 6.19 3.55 -3.64
CA VAL A 82 7.00 4.59 -3.00
C VAL A 82 8.29 4.86 -3.78
N SER A 83 8.92 3.83 -4.34
CA SER A 83 10.22 3.98 -5.03
C SER A 83 10.11 4.20 -6.54
N GLU A 84 9.15 3.55 -7.21
CA GLU A 84 9.02 3.52 -8.68
C GLU A 84 7.87 4.40 -9.17
N GLY A 85 6.91 4.70 -8.29
CA GLY A 85 5.73 5.51 -8.59
C GLY A 85 4.42 4.73 -8.62
N PRO A 86 3.29 5.46 -8.74
CA PRO A 86 1.95 4.91 -8.53
C PRO A 86 1.47 3.96 -9.63
N ASP A 87 2.06 4.02 -10.82
CA ASP A 87 1.68 3.15 -11.93
C ASP A 87 2.74 2.06 -12.16
N LEU A 88 2.48 0.89 -11.57
CA LEU A 88 3.32 -0.30 -11.73
C LEU A 88 2.85 -1.18 -12.91
N GLY A 89 1.74 -0.83 -13.57
CA GLY A 89 1.09 -1.63 -14.59
C GLY A 89 0.49 -2.95 -14.08
N LEU A 90 -0.09 -3.70 -15.03
CA LEU A 90 -0.59 -5.04 -14.76
C LEU A 90 0.58 -5.99 -14.44
N PRO A 91 0.47 -6.89 -13.44
CA PRO A 91 -0.74 -7.31 -12.74
C PRO A 91 -1.06 -6.54 -11.44
N TYR A 92 -0.27 -5.53 -11.08
CA TYR A 92 -0.30 -4.89 -9.75
C TYR A 92 -1.25 -3.71 -9.66
N THR A 93 -1.18 -2.78 -10.62
CA THR A 93 -2.04 -1.61 -10.70
C THR A 93 -2.83 -1.60 -12.00
N ARG A 94 -4.02 -0.99 -11.96
CA ARG A 94 -4.83 -0.72 -13.16
C ARG A 94 -5.51 0.64 -13.01
N SER A 95 -5.50 1.43 -14.07
CA SER A 95 -6.31 2.66 -14.14
C SER A 95 -7.79 2.31 -14.33
N MET A 96 -8.65 2.91 -13.51
CA MET A 96 -10.10 2.80 -13.58
C MET A 96 -10.73 4.06 -14.19
N GLY A 97 -9.90 4.95 -14.75
CA GLY A 97 -10.31 6.23 -15.33
C GLY A 97 -10.59 7.32 -14.29
N GLN A 98 -10.72 8.57 -14.75
CA GLN A 98 -11.03 9.74 -13.93
C GLN A 98 -10.03 10.02 -12.78
N GLY A 99 -8.79 9.57 -12.92
CA GLY A 99 -7.75 9.69 -11.88
C GLY A 99 -7.92 8.70 -10.71
N LEU A 100 -8.74 7.66 -10.90
CA LEU A 100 -8.90 6.55 -9.96
C LEU A 100 -8.09 5.34 -10.44
N PHE A 101 -7.39 4.71 -9.51
CA PHE A 101 -6.57 3.54 -9.77
C PHE A 101 -6.92 2.41 -8.80
N GLU A 102 -6.70 1.17 -9.23
CA GLU A 102 -6.83 -0.02 -8.38
C GLU A 102 -5.48 -0.70 -8.14
N ILE A 103 -5.21 -1.10 -6.89
CA ILE A 103 -4.16 -2.04 -6.51
C ILE A 103 -4.79 -3.43 -6.40
N ARG A 104 -4.09 -4.43 -6.93
CA ARG A 104 -4.48 -5.84 -6.93
C ARG A 104 -3.50 -6.64 -6.07
N ALA A 105 -3.79 -6.75 -4.78
CA ALA A 105 -3.03 -7.58 -3.85
C ALA A 105 -3.51 -9.04 -3.94
N ARG A 106 -2.59 -9.98 -4.20
CA ARG A 106 -2.91 -11.41 -4.28
C ARG A 106 -2.32 -12.14 -3.08
N GLY A 107 -3.16 -12.86 -2.36
CA GLY A 107 -2.75 -13.75 -1.29
C GLY A 107 -3.34 -15.16 -1.49
N PRO A 108 -2.85 -16.16 -0.74
CA PRO A 108 -3.45 -17.48 -0.71
C PRO A 108 -4.92 -17.46 -0.26
N GLU A 109 -5.32 -16.45 0.52
CA GLU A 109 -6.69 -16.30 1.03
C GLU A 109 -7.63 -15.62 0.02
N GLY A 110 -7.10 -15.01 -1.05
CA GLY A 110 -7.90 -14.36 -2.09
C GLY A 110 -7.24 -13.13 -2.71
N ILE A 111 -8.08 -12.27 -3.31
CA ILE A 111 -7.64 -11.05 -4.01
C ILE A 111 -8.18 -9.82 -3.27
N GLY A 112 -7.28 -9.06 -2.67
CA GLY A 112 -7.55 -7.73 -2.14
C GLY A 112 -7.55 -6.70 -3.26
N ARG A 113 -8.58 -5.87 -3.33
CA ARG A 113 -8.64 -4.71 -4.23
C ARG A 113 -8.67 -3.45 -3.40
N ILE A 114 -7.85 -2.48 -3.79
CA ILE A 114 -7.73 -1.20 -3.10
C ILE A 114 -7.84 -0.11 -4.14
N PHE A 115 -8.73 0.84 -3.92
CA PHE A 115 -8.85 2.02 -4.75
C PHE A 115 -8.00 3.14 -4.17
N PHE A 116 -7.24 3.80 -5.04
CA PHE A 116 -6.41 4.93 -4.68
C PHE A 116 -6.46 6.03 -5.73
N CYS A 117 -6.09 7.24 -5.33
CA CYS A 117 -5.82 8.34 -6.24
C CYS A 117 -4.44 8.94 -5.94
N THR A 118 -3.92 9.67 -6.91
CA THR A 118 -2.65 10.36 -6.80
C THR A 118 -2.88 11.87 -6.78
N LEU A 119 -2.15 12.58 -5.93
CA LEU A 119 -2.17 14.04 -5.85
C LEU A 119 -0.89 14.65 -6.42
N ILE A 120 -0.95 15.96 -6.67
CA ILE A 120 0.13 16.74 -7.30
C ILE A 120 1.43 16.62 -6.49
N ASP A 121 1.35 16.55 -5.16
CA ASP A 121 2.50 16.48 -4.24
C ASP A 121 3.10 15.07 -4.08
N ARG A 122 2.98 14.20 -5.10
CA ARG A 122 3.49 12.80 -5.05
C ARG A 122 2.90 12.00 -3.87
N GLN A 123 1.67 12.31 -3.51
CA GLN A 123 0.94 11.58 -2.48
C GLN A 123 0.02 10.55 -3.14
N ILE A 124 0.06 9.32 -2.62
CA ILE A 124 -0.80 8.21 -3.00
C ILE A 124 -1.82 8.04 -1.89
N VAL A 125 -3.06 8.41 -2.15
CA VAL A 125 -4.14 8.38 -1.16
C VAL A 125 -4.96 7.09 -1.33
N LEU A 126 -4.89 6.20 -0.35
CA LEU A 126 -5.70 4.98 -0.30
C LEU A 126 -7.11 5.30 0.19
N LEU A 127 -8.09 5.17 -0.71
CA LEU A 127 -9.48 5.61 -0.50
C LEU A 127 -10.35 4.54 0.15
N HIS A 128 -10.23 3.31 -0.32
CA HIS A 128 -11.04 2.19 0.11
C HIS A 128 -10.39 0.86 -0.29
N GLY A 129 -10.54 -0.18 0.52
CA GLY A 129 -10.08 -1.52 0.17
C GLY A 129 -11.02 -2.59 0.68
N PHE A 130 -11.21 -3.63 -0.13
CA PHE A 130 -12.01 -4.80 0.21
C PHE A 130 -11.36 -6.09 -0.31
N ILE A 131 -11.64 -7.20 0.37
CA ILE A 131 -11.28 -8.53 -0.11
C ILE A 131 -12.44 -9.04 -0.94
N LYS A 132 -12.17 -9.30 -2.23
CA LYS A 132 -13.17 -9.79 -3.16
C LYS A 132 -13.57 -11.22 -2.79
N LYS A 133 -14.84 -11.42 -2.39
CA LYS A 133 -15.44 -12.75 -2.19
C LYS A 133 -16.27 -13.22 -3.40
N SER A 134 -16.74 -12.32 -4.28
CA SER A 134 -17.51 -12.64 -5.49
C SER A 134 -16.86 -12.09 -6.76
N GLU A 135 -17.16 -12.65 -7.94
CA GLU A 135 -16.45 -12.36 -9.20
C GLU A 135 -16.70 -10.96 -9.79
N LYS A 136 -17.74 -10.24 -9.39
CA LYS A 136 -18.03 -8.88 -9.89
C LYS A 136 -17.53 -7.83 -8.91
N THR A 137 -16.89 -6.78 -9.41
CA THR A 137 -16.60 -5.59 -8.59
C THR A 137 -17.94 -4.91 -8.30
N PRO A 138 -18.41 -4.89 -7.05
CA PRO A 138 -19.69 -4.27 -6.71
C PRO A 138 -19.64 -2.79 -7.07
N GLU A 139 -20.58 -2.35 -7.91
CA GLU A 139 -20.66 -0.98 -8.43
C GLU A 139 -20.84 0.08 -7.32
N ARG A 140 -21.37 -0.36 -6.17
CA ARG A 140 -21.47 0.43 -4.94
C ARG A 140 -20.09 0.89 -4.45
N GLU A 141 -19.08 0.01 -4.44
CA GLU A 141 -17.74 0.35 -3.95
C GLU A 141 -17.01 1.30 -4.91
N LEU A 142 -17.23 1.13 -6.22
CA LEU A 142 -16.72 2.06 -7.23
C LEU A 142 -17.33 3.46 -7.07
N THR A 143 -18.64 3.54 -6.80
CA THR A 143 -19.32 4.81 -6.56
C THR A 143 -18.76 5.52 -5.32
N ILE A 144 -18.52 4.79 -4.22
CA ILE A 144 -17.91 5.33 -3.00
C ILE A 144 -16.49 5.85 -3.29
N ALA A 145 -15.66 5.06 -3.99
CA ALA A 145 -14.31 5.45 -4.34
C ALA A 145 -14.27 6.69 -5.24
N ARG A 146 -15.17 6.80 -6.22
CA ARG A 146 -15.30 7.99 -7.07
C ARG A 146 -15.73 9.22 -6.29
N LYS A 147 -16.69 9.09 -5.37
CA LYS A 147 -17.12 10.19 -4.50
C LYS A 147 -15.96 10.71 -3.65
N ARG A 148 -15.23 9.82 -2.97
CA ARG A 148 -14.07 10.18 -2.14
C ARG A 148 -12.93 10.78 -2.96
N SER A 149 -12.65 10.26 -4.15
CA SER A 149 -11.64 10.82 -5.05
C SER A 149 -11.96 12.26 -5.45
N LYS A 150 -13.23 12.58 -5.69
CA LYS A 150 -13.66 13.96 -5.96
C LYS A 150 -13.48 14.86 -4.73
N GLU A 151 -13.85 14.38 -3.55
CA GLU A 151 -13.66 15.11 -2.29
C GLU A 151 -12.19 15.45 -2.05
N VAL A 152 -11.28 14.49 -2.22
CA VAL A 152 -9.83 14.70 -2.04
C VAL A 152 -9.23 15.65 -3.10
N ARG A 153 -9.82 15.75 -4.29
CA ARG A 153 -9.31 16.61 -5.37
C ARG A 153 -9.84 18.06 -5.32
N HIS A 154 -10.98 18.30 -4.66
CA HIS A 154 -11.63 19.62 -4.61
C HIS A 154 -11.67 20.22 -3.20
N GLY A 155 -11.28 19.48 -2.17
CA GLY A 155 -11.03 19.99 -0.82
C GLY A 155 -9.59 20.39 -0.66
#